data_AF-A0A7E5X632-F1
#
_entry.id   AF-A0A7E5X632-F1
#
_cell.length_a   1.000
_cell.length_b   1.000
_cell.length_c   1.000
_cell.angle_alpha   90.00
_cell.angle_beta   90.00
_cell.angle_gamma   90.00
#
_symmetry.space_group_name_H-M   'P 1'
#
loop_
_entity.id
_entity.type
_entity.pdbx_description
1 polymer ?
#
loop_
_entity_poly.entity_id
_entity_poly.type
_entity_poly.pdbx_seq_one_letter_code
_entity_poly.pdbx_strand_id
1 'polypeptide(L)'
;MLRIIIVTILFVAQSNGQREGESCVDQYAGTAGICTQANKCQSAKTDFQLNGIRPTFCSYTAFGSALVCCRDGTNILQTVNTKDRDTRPVWSSSPDNRRVSERKCEEYSSAVTQKVDYIPLLPNPQTLSISSAKCDYTGIKLIVGGQNANTGEFPHMAAIGWADFDGTYKFSCGGSLISPRFVVTAGHCIRDPNAQNPEPVIVRLGDQNIDNSVKDGANPVDVPIRTIHRHPEYHPPMVYNDIALLELATDVDFRPAVRPACLWTQPDFGGHEKVIATGWGVIDTRTRKTSKELQKVSLSLLPNDYCDDLLKNIRNRHFSGFQPTQMCAGELRGGRDTCQGDSGSPLQVVSKDNSCIFYVVGVTSFGKKCAESGRPAVYTRISSYVDWIESVVWPGE
;
A
#
# COMPACT_ATOMS: atom_id res chain seq x y z
N MET A 1 35.93 5.67 -52.70
CA MET A 1 36.02 4.86 -51.46
C MET A 1 35.70 5.76 -50.28
N LEU A 2 34.48 5.67 -49.75
CA LEU A 2 34.03 6.42 -48.59
C LEU A 2 34.36 5.59 -47.34
N ARG A 3 35.24 6.09 -46.44
CA ARG A 3 35.60 5.39 -45.19
C ARG A 3 34.61 5.80 -44.10
N ILE A 4 33.76 4.87 -43.69
CA ILE A 4 32.87 5.00 -42.53
C ILE A 4 33.69 4.65 -41.28
N ILE A 5 33.83 5.59 -40.35
CA ILE A 5 34.43 5.35 -39.04
C ILE A 5 33.30 4.97 -38.08
N ILE A 6 33.28 3.71 -37.64
CA ILE A 6 32.36 3.22 -36.61
C ILE A 6 33.02 3.48 -35.25
N VAL A 7 32.46 4.44 -34.49
CA VAL A 7 32.83 4.67 -33.09
C VAL A 7 31.95 3.79 -32.23
N THR A 8 32.54 2.76 -31.62
CA THR A 8 31.88 1.90 -30.63
C THR A 8 31.99 2.54 -29.25
N ILE A 9 30.86 2.97 -28.68
CA ILE A 9 30.78 3.47 -27.30
C ILE A 9 30.50 2.27 -26.39
N LEU A 10 31.49 1.88 -25.59
CA LEU A 10 31.36 0.89 -24.52
C LEU A 10 30.71 1.55 -23.30
N PHE A 11 29.45 1.23 -23.03
CA PHE A 11 28.81 1.52 -21.74
C PHE A 11 29.29 0.51 -20.70
N VAL A 12 30.09 0.97 -19.73
CA VAL A 12 30.42 0.18 -18.53
C VAL A 12 29.33 0.44 -17.50
N ALA A 13 28.45 -0.54 -17.29
CA ALA A 13 27.52 -0.53 -16.17
C ALA A 13 28.30 -0.85 -14.88
N GLN A 14 28.40 0.11 -13.96
CA GLN A 14 28.92 -0.15 -12.62
C GLN A 14 27.80 -0.78 -11.77
N SER A 15 27.88 -2.09 -11.53
CA SER A 15 27.11 -2.76 -10.49
C SER A 15 27.79 -2.51 -9.13
N ASN A 16 27.10 -1.83 -8.21
CA ASN A 16 27.54 -1.64 -6.81
C ASN A 16 27.47 -2.95 -6.02
N GLY A 17 28.32 -3.92 -6.34
CA GLY A 17 28.54 -5.12 -5.54
C GLY A 17 29.83 -4.99 -4.73
N GLN A 18 29.76 -5.26 -3.42
CA GLN A 18 30.96 -5.33 -2.59
C GLN A 18 31.82 -6.55 -2.96
N ARG A 19 33.14 -6.39 -2.94
CA ARG A 19 34.10 -7.43 -3.36
C ARG A 19 34.48 -8.34 -2.19
N GLU A 20 34.99 -9.54 -2.50
CA GLU A 20 35.53 -10.47 -1.49
C GLU A 20 36.66 -9.78 -0.71
N GLY A 21 36.56 -9.79 0.63
CA GLY A 21 37.52 -9.12 1.53
C GLY A 21 37.11 -7.71 2.00
N GLU A 22 36.03 -7.12 1.47
CA GLU A 22 35.54 -5.82 1.94
C GLU A 22 34.77 -5.93 3.26
N SER A 23 34.81 -4.87 4.08
CA SER A 23 34.05 -4.80 5.33
C SER A 23 32.55 -4.71 5.06
N CYS A 24 31.78 -5.42 5.86
CA CYS A 24 30.32 -5.41 5.82
C CYS A 24 29.77 -5.39 7.26
N VAL A 25 28.47 -5.15 7.38
CA VAL A 25 27.76 -5.22 8.66
C VAL A 25 26.73 -6.32 8.56
N ASP A 26 26.81 -7.30 9.46
CA ASP A 26 25.80 -8.34 9.59
C ASP A 26 24.50 -7.70 10.10
N GLN A 27 23.44 -7.74 9.30
CA GLN A 27 22.18 -7.05 9.60
C GLN A 27 21.41 -7.70 10.76
N TYR A 28 21.71 -8.95 11.10
CA TYR A 28 21.06 -9.66 12.19
C TYR A 28 21.77 -9.42 13.52
N ALA A 29 23.09 -9.57 13.54
CA ALA A 29 23.91 -9.41 14.74
C ALA A 29 24.31 -7.95 15.01
N GLY A 30 24.22 -7.07 14.02
CA GLY A 30 24.66 -5.67 14.12
C GLY A 30 26.19 -5.53 14.25
N THR A 31 26.95 -6.57 13.94
CA THR A 31 28.40 -6.63 14.11
C THR A 31 29.12 -6.50 12.78
N ALA A 32 30.30 -5.88 12.80
CA ALA A 32 31.17 -5.83 11.63
C ALA A 32 31.67 -7.23 11.23
N GLY A 33 31.68 -7.49 9.93
CA GLY A 33 32.20 -8.69 9.30
C GLY A 33 32.94 -8.37 8.00
N ILE A 34 33.33 -9.42 7.29
CA ILE A 34 34.05 -9.35 6.01
C ILE A 34 33.29 -10.16 4.96
N CYS A 35 33.08 -9.58 3.79
CA CYS A 35 32.46 -10.25 2.66
C CYS A 35 33.29 -11.45 2.22
N THR A 36 32.79 -12.65 2.51
CA THR A 36 33.48 -13.92 2.28
C THR A 36 32.55 -14.86 1.53
N GLN A 37 33.09 -15.81 0.76
CA GLN A 37 32.25 -16.80 0.09
C GLN A 37 31.42 -17.60 1.10
N ALA A 38 30.14 -17.81 0.78
CA ALA A 38 29.18 -18.47 1.69
C ALA A 38 29.61 -19.87 2.15
N ASN A 39 30.38 -20.59 1.32
CA ASN A 39 30.95 -21.89 1.67
C ASN A 39 32.10 -21.83 2.70
N LYS A 40 32.77 -20.69 2.82
CA LYS A 40 33.90 -20.44 3.73
C LYS A 40 33.47 -19.71 5.02
N CYS A 41 32.20 -19.29 5.11
CA CYS A 41 31.70 -18.58 6.28
C CYS A 41 30.95 -19.50 7.24
N GLN A 42 31.60 -19.86 8.34
CA GLN A 42 31.05 -20.71 9.38
C GLN A 42 30.00 -19.97 10.22
N SER A 43 30.17 -18.67 10.51
CA SER A 43 29.16 -17.89 11.25
C SER A 43 27.81 -17.87 10.52
N ALA A 44 27.83 -17.56 9.22
CA ALA A 44 26.63 -17.53 8.37
C ALA A 44 25.97 -18.91 8.26
N LYS A 45 26.78 -19.98 8.19
CA LYS A 45 26.28 -21.35 8.12
C LYS A 45 25.61 -21.77 9.43
N THR A 46 26.21 -21.46 10.57
CA THR A 46 25.65 -21.74 11.89
C THR A 46 24.35 -20.96 12.13
N ASP A 47 24.32 -19.67 11.79
CA ASP A 47 23.12 -18.82 11.96
C ASP A 47 21.94 -19.31 11.09
N PHE A 48 22.22 -19.77 9.87
CA PHE A 48 21.21 -20.35 9.00
C PHE A 48 20.71 -21.71 9.51
N GLN A 49 21.60 -22.58 9.96
CA GLN A 49 21.25 -23.94 10.37
C GLN A 49 20.56 -24.03 11.74
N LEU A 50 20.99 -23.23 12.72
CA LEU A 50 20.45 -23.29 14.09
C LEU A 50 19.29 -22.32 14.30
N ASN A 51 19.34 -21.15 13.67
CA ASN A 51 18.40 -20.05 13.95
C ASN A 51 17.52 -19.70 12.74
N GLY A 52 17.72 -20.34 11.57
CA GLY A 52 16.94 -20.07 10.35
C GLY A 52 17.21 -18.69 9.73
N ILE A 53 18.29 -18.02 10.14
CA ILE A 53 18.61 -16.65 9.73
C ILE A 53 19.29 -16.67 8.38
N ARG A 54 18.76 -15.94 7.39
CA ARG A 54 19.38 -15.81 6.08
C ARG A 54 20.60 -14.88 6.19
N PRO A 55 21.78 -15.29 5.68
CA PRO A 55 22.98 -14.47 5.79
C PRO A 55 22.89 -13.20 4.95
N THR A 56 23.45 -12.10 5.46
CA THR A 56 23.50 -10.81 4.75
C THR A 56 24.36 -10.96 3.49
N PHE A 57 23.78 -10.68 2.31
CA PHE A 57 24.48 -10.78 1.03
C PHE A 57 25.30 -9.53 0.74
N CYS A 58 26.57 -9.74 0.34
CA CYS A 58 27.44 -8.67 -0.15
C CYS A 58 27.34 -8.53 -1.69
N SER A 59 27.51 -9.63 -2.42
CA SER A 59 27.46 -9.68 -3.88
C SER A 59 27.51 -11.12 -4.40
N TYR A 60 27.47 -11.31 -5.72
CA TYR A 60 27.72 -12.59 -6.40
C TYR A 60 29.04 -12.51 -7.16
N THR A 61 29.87 -13.54 -7.06
CA THR A 61 31.08 -13.63 -7.89
C THR A 61 30.72 -13.98 -9.33
N ALA A 62 31.63 -13.66 -10.27
CA ALA A 62 31.48 -13.97 -11.69
C ALA A 62 31.30 -15.49 -11.99
N PHE A 63 31.59 -16.36 -11.02
CA PHE A 63 31.46 -17.82 -11.13
C PHE A 63 30.26 -18.38 -10.36
N GLY A 64 29.32 -17.52 -9.92
CA GLY A 64 28.06 -17.93 -9.28
C GLY A 64 28.14 -18.26 -7.79
N SER A 65 29.28 -18.03 -7.13
CA SER A 65 29.35 -18.16 -5.67
C SER A 65 28.88 -16.87 -4.98
N ALA A 66 27.97 -17.00 -4.00
CA ALA A 66 27.48 -15.87 -3.23
C ALA A 66 28.51 -15.44 -2.17
N LEU A 67 28.78 -14.14 -2.10
CA LEU A 67 29.53 -13.50 -1.02
C LEU A 67 28.54 -13.07 0.07
N VAL A 68 28.80 -13.48 1.30
CA VAL A 68 28.00 -13.17 2.48
C VAL A 68 28.86 -12.47 3.53
N CYS A 69 28.24 -11.67 4.38
CA CYS A 69 28.94 -11.01 5.46
C CYS A 69 29.36 -12.02 6.53
N CYS A 70 30.67 -12.20 6.72
CA CYS A 70 31.21 -13.22 7.59
C CYS A 70 31.86 -12.64 8.84
N ARG A 71 31.56 -13.24 9.99
CA ARG A 71 32.01 -12.77 11.32
C ARG A 71 33.18 -13.59 11.87
N ASP A 72 33.66 -14.58 11.13
CA ASP A 72 34.73 -15.47 11.55
C ASP A 72 36.07 -14.72 11.57
N GLY A 73 36.50 -14.24 12.75
CA GLY A 73 37.80 -13.59 12.95
C GLY A 73 37.75 -12.13 13.39
N THR A 74 36.56 -11.52 13.53
CA THR A 74 36.43 -10.21 14.20
C THR A 74 36.41 -10.43 15.71
N ASN A 75 37.46 -9.96 16.40
CA ASN A 75 37.54 -10.02 17.87
C ASN A 75 36.30 -9.37 18.49
N ILE A 76 35.68 -10.09 19.43
CA ILE A 76 34.39 -9.82 20.11
C ILE A 76 34.45 -8.57 21.04
N LEU A 77 35.35 -7.62 20.79
CA LEU A 77 35.64 -6.48 21.69
C LEU A 77 35.65 -5.11 21.02
N GLN A 78 35.03 -4.95 19.84
CA GLN A 78 34.55 -3.64 19.41
C GLN A 78 33.03 -3.60 19.49
N THR A 79 32.55 -3.64 20.73
CA THR A 79 31.23 -3.10 21.08
C THR A 79 31.20 -1.64 20.67
N VAL A 80 30.46 -1.32 19.60
CA VAL A 80 29.98 0.04 19.39
C VAL A 80 29.21 0.41 20.64
N ASN A 81 29.66 1.50 21.27
CA ASN A 81 29.33 1.91 22.63
C ASN A 81 27.80 2.01 22.81
N THR A 82 27.20 1.04 23.48
CA THR A 82 25.80 1.01 23.86
C THR A 82 25.56 1.96 25.03
N LYS A 83 25.42 3.25 24.72
CA LYS A 83 24.73 4.23 25.57
C LYS A 83 23.66 4.93 24.74
N ASP A 84 22.63 4.17 24.38
CA ASP A 84 21.26 4.60 24.63
C ASP A 84 20.33 3.39 24.49
N ARG A 85 19.90 2.86 25.62
CA ARG A 85 18.86 1.83 25.69
C ARG A 85 17.69 2.40 26.48
N ASP A 86 17.28 3.60 26.09
CA ASP A 86 15.95 4.14 26.38
C ASP A 86 15.63 5.27 25.39
N THR A 87 15.51 4.93 24.10
CA THR A 87 14.88 5.81 23.13
C THR A 87 13.88 5.01 22.31
N ARG A 88 12.60 5.28 22.58
CA ARG A 88 11.56 5.30 21.52
C ARG A 88 12.19 5.85 20.24
N PRO A 89 11.83 5.36 19.04
CA PRO A 89 12.43 5.85 17.81
C PRO A 89 12.40 7.37 17.81
N VAL A 90 13.58 7.99 17.96
CA VAL A 90 13.75 9.41 17.75
C VAL A 90 13.74 9.53 16.24
N TRP A 91 12.53 9.70 15.72
CA TRP A 91 12.31 10.26 14.39
C TRP A 91 13.24 11.45 14.28
N SER A 92 14.19 11.41 13.34
CA SER A 92 14.97 12.59 13.04
C SER A 92 13.96 13.70 12.81
N SER A 93 13.99 14.72 13.66
CA SER A 93 13.08 15.85 13.55
C SER A 93 13.36 16.49 12.20
N SER A 94 12.56 16.10 11.20
CA SER A 94 12.34 16.88 10.01
C SER A 94 12.09 18.32 10.52
N PRO A 95 12.64 19.36 9.86
CA PRO A 95 12.44 20.75 10.28
C PRO A 95 10.96 21.12 10.48
N ASP A 96 10.12 20.30 9.86
CA ASP A 96 8.69 20.26 9.91
C ASP A 96 8.26 18.98 10.65
N ASN A 97 7.56 19.11 11.78
CA ASN A 97 7.14 18.04 12.72
C ASN A 97 6.16 16.99 12.13
N ARG A 98 6.12 16.86 10.81
CA ARG A 98 5.21 16.03 10.02
C ARG A 98 5.76 14.62 9.80
N ARG A 99 4.84 13.67 9.66
CA ARG A 99 5.16 12.26 9.36
C ARG A 99 5.72 12.11 7.94
N VAL A 100 6.46 11.03 7.70
CA VAL A 100 7.03 10.74 6.36
C VAL A 100 5.90 10.56 5.35
N SER A 101 4.82 9.87 5.73
CA SER A 101 3.63 9.68 4.90
C SER A 101 2.96 10.99 4.50
N GLU A 102 2.97 12.00 5.39
CA GLU A 102 2.39 13.32 5.12
C GLU A 102 3.26 14.09 4.12
N ARG A 103 4.59 14.09 4.33
CA ARG A 103 5.54 14.69 3.38
C ARG A 103 5.45 14.05 2.00
N LYS A 104 5.41 12.71 1.93
CA LYS A 104 5.33 11.97 0.66
C LYS A 104 3.98 12.17 -0.03
N CYS A 105 2.88 12.27 0.73
CA CYS A 105 1.58 12.68 0.19
C CYS A 105 1.66 14.05 -0.52
N GLU A 106 2.32 15.04 0.07
CA GLU A 106 2.51 16.35 -0.56
C GLU A 106 3.39 16.29 -1.80
N GLU A 107 4.47 15.50 -1.75
CA GLU A 107 5.36 15.26 -2.89
C GLU A 107 4.56 14.69 -4.08
N TYR A 108 3.78 13.63 -3.85
CA TYR A 108 3.02 12.95 -4.90
C TYR A 108 1.79 13.74 -5.37
N SER A 109 1.19 14.56 -4.51
CA SER A 109 0.03 15.39 -4.86
C SER A 109 0.39 16.74 -5.48
N SER A 110 1.68 17.08 -5.55
CA SER A 110 2.17 18.30 -6.20
C SER A 110 1.70 18.42 -7.66
N ALA A 111 1.60 17.30 -8.38
CA ALA A 111 1.13 17.26 -9.77
C ALA A 111 -0.33 17.74 -9.96
N VAL A 112 -1.15 17.67 -8.91
CA VAL A 112 -2.56 18.09 -8.91
C VAL A 112 -2.85 19.27 -7.99
N THR A 113 -1.80 19.90 -7.47
CA THR A 113 -1.89 21.07 -6.61
C THR A 113 -1.28 22.26 -7.33
N GLN A 114 -2.11 23.20 -7.75
CA GLN A 114 -1.67 24.46 -8.31
C GLN A 114 -1.66 25.51 -7.19
N LYS A 115 -0.52 26.14 -6.94
CA LYS A 115 -0.47 27.31 -6.05
C LYS A 115 -0.73 28.57 -6.87
N VAL A 116 -1.77 29.31 -6.50
CA VAL A 116 -2.13 30.60 -7.09
C VAL A 116 -1.80 31.67 -6.06
N ASP A 117 -0.79 32.48 -6.37
CA ASP A 117 -0.44 33.64 -5.57
C ASP A 117 -1.32 34.82 -5.97
N TYR A 118 -1.91 35.49 -4.99
CA TYR A 118 -2.68 36.70 -5.17
C TYR A 118 -2.25 37.78 -4.18
N ILE A 119 -2.33 39.01 -4.63
CA ILE A 119 -1.95 40.19 -3.86
C ILE A 119 -3.24 40.93 -3.52
N PRO A 120 -3.64 40.99 -2.23
CA PRO A 120 -4.86 41.69 -1.84
C PRO A 120 -4.71 43.20 -2.08
N LEU A 121 -5.82 43.89 -2.37
CA LEU A 121 -5.85 45.35 -2.55
C LEU A 121 -5.87 46.06 -1.18
N LEU A 122 -4.83 45.85 -0.37
CA LEU A 122 -4.64 46.48 0.94
C LEU A 122 -3.36 47.34 0.93
N PRO A 123 -3.27 48.44 1.70
CA PRO A 123 -2.01 49.14 1.92
C PRO A 123 -0.98 48.19 2.55
N ASN A 124 0.22 48.07 1.96
CA ASN A 124 1.25 47.07 2.28
C ASN A 124 0.78 45.61 2.10
N PRO A 125 0.50 45.18 0.86
CA PRO A 125 -0.05 43.85 0.66
C PRO A 125 1.03 42.78 0.86
N GLN A 126 0.70 41.77 1.66
CA GLN A 126 1.44 40.52 1.71
C GLN A 126 0.89 39.57 0.64
N THR A 127 1.77 38.89 -0.09
CA THR A 127 1.38 37.86 -1.04
C THR A 127 0.69 36.72 -0.28
N LEU A 128 -0.52 36.37 -0.70
CA LEU A 128 -1.26 35.22 -0.18
C LEU A 128 -1.29 34.13 -1.24
N SER A 129 -1.12 32.88 -0.84
CA SER A 129 -1.16 31.73 -1.75
C SER A 129 -2.41 30.91 -1.47
N ILE A 130 -3.22 30.65 -2.51
CA ILE A 130 -4.31 29.66 -2.46
C ILE A 130 -3.86 28.42 -3.22
N SER A 131 -4.14 27.24 -2.67
CA SER A 131 -3.99 25.99 -3.40
C SER A 131 -5.28 25.70 -4.16
N SER A 132 -5.18 25.53 -5.47
CA SER A 132 -6.27 25.08 -6.35
C SER A 132 -6.02 23.66 -6.85
N ALA A 133 -7.12 22.94 -7.01
CA ALA A 133 -7.15 21.56 -7.48
C ALA A 133 -7.00 21.51 -9.01
N LYS A 134 -6.07 20.69 -9.53
CA LYS A 134 -5.84 20.48 -10.97
C LYS A 134 -6.08 19.01 -11.36
N CYS A 135 -7.34 18.61 -11.42
CA CYS A 135 -7.75 17.33 -11.97
C CYS A 135 -9.05 17.47 -12.75
N ASP A 136 -9.29 16.53 -13.67
CA ASP A 136 -10.44 16.56 -14.58
C ASP A 136 -11.79 16.35 -13.86
N TYR A 137 -11.76 15.84 -12.63
CA TYR A 137 -12.94 15.60 -11.81
C TYR A 137 -12.88 16.40 -10.51
N THR A 138 -13.52 17.57 -10.50
CA THR A 138 -13.75 18.36 -9.29
C THR A 138 -15.18 18.13 -8.81
N GLY A 139 -15.34 17.44 -7.68
CA GLY A 139 -16.62 17.33 -6.99
C GLY A 139 -17.26 15.95 -7.06
N ILE A 140 -17.31 15.27 -5.92
CA ILE A 140 -18.14 14.09 -5.73
C ILE A 140 -19.59 14.55 -5.67
N LYS A 141 -20.35 14.31 -6.75
CA LYS A 141 -21.81 14.44 -6.71
C LYS A 141 -22.35 13.51 -5.63
N LEU A 142 -23.42 13.92 -4.94
CA LEU A 142 -24.12 13.13 -3.93
C LEU A 142 -24.36 11.70 -4.46
N ILE A 143 -23.64 10.71 -3.92
CA ILE A 143 -23.74 9.32 -4.37
C ILE A 143 -24.99 8.70 -3.74
N VAL A 144 -25.99 8.41 -4.57
CA VAL A 144 -27.26 7.78 -4.15
C VAL A 144 -27.39 6.45 -4.88
N GLY A 145 -27.29 5.33 -4.16
CA GLY A 145 -27.63 3.99 -4.67
C GLY A 145 -26.51 3.16 -5.28
N GLY A 146 -25.24 3.53 -5.09
CA GLY A 146 -24.12 2.91 -5.80
C GLY A 146 -24.14 3.33 -7.27
N GLN A 147 -23.03 3.78 -7.80
CA GLN A 147 -22.97 4.23 -9.18
C GLN A 147 -21.60 3.92 -9.78
N ASN A 148 -21.57 3.86 -11.11
CA ASN A 148 -20.32 3.83 -11.85
C ASN A 148 -19.45 5.02 -11.44
N ALA A 149 -18.19 4.73 -11.14
CA ALA A 149 -17.15 5.74 -11.07
C ALA A 149 -16.89 6.27 -12.49
N ASN A 150 -16.46 7.52 -12.60
CA ASN A 150 -15.96 8.03 -13.88
C ASN A 150 -14.53 7.51 -14.11
N THR A 151 -14.14 7.39 -15.38
CA THR A 151 -12.79 6.99 -15.77
C THR A 151 -11.74 7.89 -15.11
N GLY A 152 -10.83 7.32 -14.33
CA GLY A 152 -9.76 8.08 -13.66
C GLY A 152 -10.20 8.89 -12.43
N GLU A 153 -11.44 8.74 -11.96
CA GLU A 153 -11.94 9.44 -10.76
C GLU A 153 -11.17 9.05 -9.49
N PHE A 154 -10.81 7.76 -9.36
CA PHE A 154 -10.06 7.22 -8.21
C PHE A 154 -8.72 6.65 -8.68
N PRO A 155 -7.71 7.50 -8.90
CA PRO A 155 -6.47 7.13 -9.59
C PRO A 155 -5.55 6.20 -8.78
N HIS A 156 -5.85 6.00 -7.50
CA HIS A 156 -5.11 5.10 -6.61
C HIS A 156 -5.69 3.69 -6.60
N MET A 157 -6.85 3.45 -7.24
CA MET A 157 -7.47 2.14 -7.26
C MET A 157 -6.56 1.10 -7.91
N ALA A 158 -6.36 0.00 -7.18
CA ALA A 158 -5.58 -1.14 -7.62
C ALA A 158 -6.48 -2.38 -7.66
N ALA A 159 -6.42 -3.16 -8.74
CA ALA A 159 -6.99 -4.50 -8.82
C ALA A 159 -5.87 -5.53 -8.68
N ILE A 160 -6.03 -6.47 -7.75
CA ILE A 160 -5.03 -7.48 -7.40
C ILE A 160 -5.42 -8.81 -8.05
N GLY A 161 -4.53 -9.34 -8.88
CA GLY A 161 -4.79 -10.47 -9.77
C GLY A 161 -3.96 -11.70 -9.44
N TRP A 162 -4.61 -12.85 -9.56
CA TRP A 162 -3.98 -14.18 -9.55
C TRP A 162 -3.89 -14.71 -10.98
N ALA A 163 -2.86 -15.50 -11.27
CA ALA A 163 -2.76 -16.20 -12.55
C ALA A 163 -3.90 -17.21 -12.70
N ASP A 164 -4.56 -17.21 -13.85
CA ASP A 164 -5.61 -18.15 -14.22
C ASP A 164 -5.11 -19.19 -15.25
N PHE A 165 -5.85 -20.29 -15.43
CA PHE A 165 -5.44 -21.44 -16.24
C PHE A 165 -5.30 -21.13 -17.74
N ASP A 166 -5.95 -20.09 -18.22
CA ASP A 166 -5.93 -19.64 -19.62
C ASP A 166 -4.80 -18.63 -19.90
N GLY A 167 -3.93 -18.36 -18.91
CA GLY A 167 -2.84 -17.39 -19.01
C GLY A 167 -3.31 -15.94 -18.79
N THR A 168 -4.57 -15.72 -18.40
CA THR A 168 -5.08 -14.41 -17.97
C THR A 168 -4.96 -14.22 -16.46
N TYR A 169 -5.50 -13.11 -15.96
CA TYR A 169 -5.52 -12.79 -14.54
C TYR A 169 -6.94 -12.70 -14.02
N LYS A 170 -7.18 -13.36 -12.89
CA LYS A 170 -8.41 -13.25 -12.13
C LYS A 170 -8.25 -12.23 -11.01
N PHE A 171 -8.89 -11.07 -11.16
CA PHE A 171 -8.93 -10.03 -10.13
C PHE A 171 -9.99 -10.35 -9.09
N SER A 172 -9.56 -10.62 -7.85
CA SER A 172 -10.44 -11.03 -6.74
C SER A 172 -10.36 -10.12 -5.51
N CYS A 173 -9.35 -9.25 -5.46
CA CYS A 173 -9.18 -8.24 -4.43
C CYS A 173 -8.85 -6.88 -5.05
N GLY A 174 -9.09 -5.83 -4.28
CA GLY A 174 -8.63 -4.49 -4.56
C GLY A 174 -7.53 -4.02 -3.60
N GLY A 175 -7.05 -2.82 -3.85
CA GLY A 175 -6.04 -2.15 -3.03
C GLY A 175 -5.97 -0.67 -3.35
N SER A 176 -5.02 0.02 -2.72
CA SER A 176 -4.71 1.42 -3.00
C SER A 176 -3.24 1.64 -3.20
N LEU A 177 -2.87 2.25 -4.32
CA LEU A 177 -1.54 2.80 -4.53
C LEU A 177 -1.28 3.90 -3.50
N ILE A 178 -0.19 3.80 -2.74
CA ILE A 178 0.19 4.76 -1.68
C ILE A 178 1.58 5.35 -1.90
N SER A 179 2.35 4.79 -2.83
CA SER A 179 3.61 5.33 -3.34
C SER A 179 3.83 4.84 -4.79
N PRO A 180 4.88 5.30 -5.51
CA PRO A 180 5.20 4.78 -6.84
C PRO A 180 5.40 3.26 -6.92
N ARG A 181 5.67 2.58 -5.81
CA ARG A 181 5.98 1.14 -5.79
C ARG A 181 5.13 0.33 -4.81
N PHE A 182 4.31 0.95 -3.98
CA PHE A 182 3.59 0.23 -2.93
C PHE A 182 2.08 0.41 -3.02
N VAL A 183 1.40 -0.72 -2.85
CA VAL A 183 -0.05 -0.83 -2.76
C VAL A 183 -0.43 -1.39 -1.39
N VAL A 184 -1.33 -0.72 -0.68
CA VAL A 184 -1.93 -1.25 0.55
C VAL A 184 -3.18 -2.06 0.22
N THR A 185 -3.36 -3.20 0.88
CA THR A 185 -4.50 -4.10 0.72
C THR A 185 -4.76 -4.85 2.03
N ALA A 186 -5.77 -5.73 2.05
CA ALA A 186 -6.07 -6.58 3.20
C ALA A 186 -5.08 -7.74 3.31
N GLY A 187 -4.84 -8.20 4.54
CA GLY A 187 -3.99 -9.36 4.81
C GLY A 187 -4.52 -10.64 4.17
N HIS A 188 -5.84 -10.82 4.13
CA HIS A 188 -6.46 -11.98 3.48
C HIS A 188 -6.35 -11.96 1.95
N CYS A 189 -6.03 -10.82 1.34
CA CYS A 189 -5.85 -10.68 -0.11
C CYS A 189 -4.49 -11.14 -0.62
N ILE A 190 -3.58 -11.59 0.25
CA ILE A 190 -2.26 -12.06 -0.17
C ILE A 190 -2.22 -13.56 -0.48
N ARG A 191 -3.30 -14.29 -0.17
CA ARG A 191 -3.35 -15.74 -0.38
C ARG A 191 -4.77 -16.23 -0.66
N ASP A 192 -5.01 -16.78 -1.85
CA ASP A 192 -6.23 -17.52 -2.19
C ASP A 192 -5.91 -19.03 -2.27
N PRO A 193 -6.37 -19.86 -1.31
CA PRO A 193 -6.11 -21.29 -1.34
C PRO A 193 -6.80 -22.02 -2.51
N ASN A 194 -7.73 -21.39 -3.21
CA ASN A 194 -8.43 -21.97 -4.37
C ASN A 194 -7.79 -21.58 -5.70
N ALA A 195 -6.84 -20.65 -5.71
CA ALA A 195 -6.12 -20.24 -6.90
C ALA A 195 -5.00 -21.23 -7.26
N GLN A 196 -4.64 -21.29 -8.55
CA GLN A 196 -3.55 -22.17 -9.03
C GLN A 196 -2.21 -21.80 -8.38
N ASN A 197 -1.87 -20.51 -8.41
CA ASN A 197 -0.85 -19.94 -7.54
C ASN A 197 -1.58 -19.29 -6.37
N PRO A 198 -1.33 -19.69 -5.10
CA PRO A 198 -2.03 -19.09 -3.98
C PRO A 198 -1.74 -17.60 -3.80
N GLU A 199 -0.56 -17.13 -4.20
CA GLU A 199 -0.17 -15.72 -4.07
C GLU A 199 -0.59 -14.91 -5.30
N PRO A 200 -1.03 -13.65 -5.13
CA PRO A 200 -1.29 -12.77 -6.26
C PRO A 200 0.02 -12.47 -6.99
N VAL A 201 -0.07 -12.30 -8.30
CA VAL A 201 1.10 -12.14 -9.17
C VAL A 201 1.19 -10.76 -9.82
N ILE A 202 0.06 -10.06 -9.92
CA ILE A 202 -0.05 -8.80 -10.65
C ILE A 202 -0.91 -7.80 -9.89
N VAL A 203 -0.57 -6.52 -10.01
CA VAL A 203 -1.47 -5.41 -9.71
C VAL A 203 -1.77 -4.64 -10.99
N ARG A 204 -3.05 -4.39 -11.24
CA ARG A 204 -3.52 -3.51 -12.29
C ARG A 204 -3.91 -2.14 -11.73
N LEU A 205 -3.45 -1.07 -12.38
CA LEU A 205 -3.75 0.32 -12.01
C LEU A 205 -4.36 1.08 -13.18
N GLY A 206 -5.20 2.07 -12.87
CA GLY A 206 -5.79 2.98 -13.86
C GLY A 206 -6.83 2.34 -14.78
N ASP A 207 -7.37 1.19 -14.37
CA ASP A 207 -8.45 0.51 -15.08
C ASP A 207 -9.81 1.08 -14.66
N GLN A 208 -10.77 1.08 -15.59
CA GLN A 208 -12.16 1.42 -15.32
C GLN A 208 -13.02 0.16 -15.42
N ASN A 209 -12.77 -0.70 -16.41
CA ASN A 209 -13.45 -1.97 -16.59
C ASN A 209 -12.45 -3.14 -16.61
N ILE A 210 -12.48 -3.97 -15.57
CA ILE A 210 -11.57 -5.13 -15.42
C ILE A 210 -11.85 -6.28 -16.39
N ASP A 211 -12.87 -6.17 -17.25
CA ASP A 211 -13.07 -7.06 -18.39
C ASP A 211 -12.22 -6.59 -19.57
N ASN A 212 -11.12 -7.30 -19.83
CA ASN A 212 -10.17 -7.01 -20.92
C ASN A 212 -10.82 -6.97 -22.33
N SER A 213 -12.04 -7.52 -22.50
CA SER A 213 -12.75 -7.46 -23.78
C SER A 213 -13.41 -6.12 -24.05
N VAL A 214 -13.59 -5.28 -23.02
CA VAL A 214 -14.25 -3.98 -23.10
C VAL A 214 -13.22 -2.90 -23.42
N LYS A 215 -13.53 -2.06 -24.41
CA LYS A 215 -12.73 -0.87 -24.75
C LYS A 215 -13.48 0.38 -24.28
N ASP A 216 -13.17 0.84 -23.09
CA ASP A 216 -13.80 2.00 -22.42
C ASP A 216 -12.92 3.27 -22.45
N GLY A 217 -11.78 3.22 -23.13
CA GLY A 217 -10.82 4.32 -23.21
C GLY A 217 -9.85 4.41 -22.02
N ALA A 218 -9.94 3.50 -21.04
CA ALA A 218 -8.92 3.36 -20.02
C ALA A 218 -7.60 2.85 -20.63
N ASN A 219 -6.49 3.19 -19.97
CA ASN A 219 -5.15 2.72 -20.35
C ASN A 219 -4.48 2.07 -19.13
N PRO A 220 -4.97 0.89 -18.72
CA PRO A 220 -4.50 0.23 -17.52
C PRO A 220 -3.03 -0.18 -17.64
N VAL A 221 -2.34 -0.25 -16.51
CA VAL A 221 -1.00 -0.81 -16.41
C VAL A 221 -0.99 -2.00 -15.46
N ASP A 222 -0.50 -3.13 -15.97
CA ASP A 222 -0.28 -4.36 -15.21
C ASP A 222 1.18 -4.39 -14.74
N VAL A 223 1.39 -4.46 -13.42
CA VAL A 223 2.71 -4.44 -12.80
C VAL A 223 2.89 -5.70 -11.94
N PRO A 224 3.95 -6.50 -12.16
CA PRO A 224 4.23 -7.68 -11.35
C PRO A 224 4.48 -7.33 -9.88
N ILE A 225 4.07 -8.23 -8.98
CA ILE A 225 4.36 -8.13 -7.56
C ILE A 225 5.76 -8.71 -7.29
N ARG A 226 6.62 -7.91 -6.66
CA ARG A 226 7.98 -8.30 -6.26
C ARG A 226 8.00 -8.98 -4.90
N THR A 227 7.35 -8.33 -3.93
CA THR A 227 7.39 -8.75 -2.52
C THR A 227 6.02 -8.51 -1.90
N ILE A 228 5.57 -9.45 -1.08
CA ILE A 228 4.37 -9.33 -0.26
C ILE A 228 4.79 -9.16 1.19
N HIS A 229 4.42 -8.02 1.78
CA HIS A 229 4.68 -7.71 3.19
C HIS A 229 3.40 -7.90 3.99
N ARG A 230 3.25 -9.09 4.58
CA ARG A 230 2.14 -9.38 5.51
C ARG A 230 2.38 -8.66 6.84
N HIS A 231 1.34 -8.06 7.42
CA HIS A 231 1.46 -7.53 8.78
C HIS A 231 1.87 -8.65 9.77
N PRO A 232 2.90 -8.46 10.62
CA PRO A 232 3.40 -9.52 11.51
C PRO A 232 2.36 -10.10 12.44
N GLU A 233 1.40 -9.28 12.86
CA GLU A 233 0.33 -9.69 13.77
C GLU A 233 -0.94 -10.19 13.06
N TYR A 234 -0.93 -10.31 11.73
CA TYR A 234 -2.02 -10.91 10.97
C TYR A 234 -1.94 -12.44 11.03
N HIS A 235 -2.89 -13.05 11.73
CA HIS A 235 -2.94 -14.49 11.97
C HIS A 235 -4.27 -15.08 11.48
N PRO A 236 -4.40 -15.42 10.17
CA PRO A 236 -5.59 -16.08 9.67
C PRO A 236 -5.78 -17.43 10.39
N PRO A 237 -7.01 -17.83 10.72
CA PRO A 237 -8.28 -17.29 10.22
C PRO A 237 -8.88 -16.15 11.06
N MET A 238 -8.15 -15.57 12.03
CA MET A 238 -8.65 -14.39 12.75
C MET A 238 -8.64 -13.16 11.84
N VAL A 239 -9.63 -12.28 12.00
CA VAL A 239 -9.86 -11.10 11.14
C VAL A 239 -9.23 -9.82 11.69
N TYR A 240 -8.31 -9.94 12.63
CA TYR A 240 -7.58 -8.84 13.26
C TYR A 240 -6.27 -8.58 12.54
N ASN A 241 -5.83 -7.32 12.50
CA ASN A 241 -4.61 -6.91 11.79
C ASN A 241 -4.62 -7.28 10.31
N ASP A 242 -5.80 -7.26 9.69
CA ASP A 242 -6.03 -7.66 8.31
C ASP A 242 -5.54 -6.58 7.33
N ILE A 243 -4.22 -6.46 7.19
CA ILE A 243 -3.53 -5.52 6.31
C ILE A 243 -2.25 -6.14 5.75
N ALA A 244 -1.92 -5.77 4.51
CA ALA A 244 -0.69 -6.13 3.84
C ALA A 244 -0.24 -5.01 2.88
N LEU A 245 1.04 -5.02 2.55
CA LEU A 245 1.61 -4.16 1.51
C LEU A 245 2.16 -5.03 0.38
N LEU A 246 1.81 -4.65 -0.84
CA LEU A 246 2.34 -5.25 -2.06
C LEU A 246 3.38 -4.30 -2.62
N GLU A 247 4.61 -4.79 -2.75
CA GLU A 247 5.68 -4.08 -3.42
C GLU A 247 5.71 -4.48 -4.90
N LEU A 248 5.60 -3.50 -5.77
CA LEU A 248 5.64 -3.66 -7.21
C LEU A 248 7.07 -3.88 -7.72
N ALA A 249 7.22 -4.61 -8.83
CA ALA A 249 8.52 -4.89 -9.45
C ALA A 249 9.21 -3.66 -10.03
N THR A 250 8.43 -2.64 -10.43
CA THR A 250 8.90 -1.38 -10.99
C THR A 250 8.09 -0.23 -10.43
N ASP A 251 8.68 0.98 -10.43
CA ASP A 251 7.92 2.20 -10.14
C ASP A 251 6.89 2.45 -11.24
N VAL A 252 5.73 2.99 -10.84
CA VAL A 252 4.69 3.40 -11.77
C VAL A 252 4.77 4.89 -12.07
N ASP A 253 4.71 5.23 -13.35
CA ASP A 253 4.65 6.62 -13.77
C ASP A 253 3.29 7.22 -13.44
N PHE A 254 3.31 8.36 -12.75
CA PHE A 254 2.09 9.07 -12.40
C PHE A 254 1.42 9.66 -13.64
N ARG A 255 0.14 9.35 -13.79
CA ARG A 255 -0.72 9.78 -14.90
C ARG A 255 -2.07 10.21 -14.33
N PRO A 256 -2.93 10.95 -15.05
CA PRO A 256 -4.21 11.42 -14.49
C PRO A 256 -5.03 10.34 -13.76
N ALA A 257 -5.06 9.11 -14.32
CA ALA A 257 -5.75 7.93 -13.78
C ALA A 257 -4.87 6.97 -12.94
N VAL A 258 -3.58 7.26 -12.71
CA VAL A 258 -2.67 6.45 -11.89
C VAL A 258 -1.86 7.36 -10.98
N ARG A 259 -2.28 7.49 -9.71
CA ARG A 259 -1.62 8.33 -8.70
C ARG A 259 -1.88 7.76 -7.31
N PRO A 260 -0.94 7.87 -6.37
CA PRO A 260 -1.13 7.36 -5.03
C PRO A 260 -2.16 8.21 -4.26
N ALA A 261 -2.86 7.56 -3.33
CA ALA A 261 -3.64 8.22 -2.31
C ALA A 261 -2.76 8.52 -1.09
N CYS A 262 -3.22 9.47 -0.29
CA CYS A 262 -2.60 9.81 0.99
C CYS A 262 -3.10 8.86 2.08
N LEU A 263 -2.27 8.62 3.09
CA LEU A 263 -2.67 7.86 4.28
C LEU A 263 -3.31 8.80 5.29
N TRP A 264 -4.43 8.38 5.88
CA TRP A 264 -5.02 9.13 7.00
C TRP A 264 -4.24 8.86 8.29
N THR A 265 -3.59 9.88 8.83
CA THR A 265 -2.71 9.76 10.00
C THR A 265 -3.40 10.07 11.33
N GLN A 266 -4.58 10.71 11.29
CA GLN A 266 -5.27 11.18 12.47
C GLN A 266 -6.14 10.07 13.10
N PRO A 267 -6.28 10.05 14.44
CA PRO A 267 -7.13 9.07 15.12
C PRO A 267 -8.62 9.34 14.88
N ASP A 268 -9.02 10.61 14.82
CA ASP A 268 -10.36 11.04 14.41
C ASP A 268 -10.46 11.14 12.88
N PHE A 269 -11.66 11.33 12.35
CA PHE A 269 -11.91 11.47 10.91
C PHE A 269 -12.04 12.93 10.48
N GLY A 270 -11.47 13.89 11.21
CA GLY A 270 -11.42 15.31 10.82
C GLY A 270 -12.81 15.94 10.62
N GLY A 271 -13.84 15.45 11.32
CA GLY A 271 -15.24 15.87 11.15
C GLY A 271 -15.92 15.33 9.88
N HIS A 272 -15.32 14.38 9.16
CA HIS A 272 -16.02 13.63 8.13
C HIS A 272 -17.00 12.65 8.79
N GLU A 273 -18.28 12.74 8.40
CA GLU A 273 -19.32 11.79 8.82
C GLU A 273 -19.55 10.68 7.79
N LYS A 274 -19.10 10.93 6.55
CA LYS A 274 -19.26 10.03 5.42
C LYS A 274 -17.93 9.73 4.76
N VAL A 275 -17.85 8.52 4.25
CA VAL A 275 -16.72 7.95 3.53
C VAL A 275 -17.20 7.41 2.19
N ILE A 276 -16.27 7.21 1.28
CA ILE A 276 -16.51 6.65 -0.04
C ILE A 276 -15.81 5.30 -0.08
N ALA A 277 -16.55 4.27 -0.47
CA ALA A 277 -15.97 2.99 -0.83
C ALA A 277 -16.02 2.81 -2.34
N THR A 278 -14.99 2.16 -2.88
CA THR A 278 -14.80 1.97 -4.32
C THR A 278 -14.30 0.57 -4.60
N GLY A 279 -14.73 -0.02 -5.72
CA GLY A 279 -14.23 -1.33 -6.15
C GLY A 279 -15.08 -1.98 -7.25
N TRP A 280 -14.70 -3.22 -7.60
CA TRP A 280 -15.32 -4.04 -8.65
C TRP A 280 -16.12 -5.21 -8.06
N GLY A 281 -16.54 -5.09 -6.80
CA GLY A 281 -17.26 -6.12 -6.09
C GLY A 281 -18.67 -6.39 -6.59
N VAL A 282 -19.37 -7.22 -5.83
CA VAL A 282 -20.74 -7.67 -6.08
C VAL A 282 -21.71 -6.49 -5.98
N ILE A 283 -22.39 -6.23 -7.11
CA ILE A 283 -23.44 -5.20 -7.24
C ILE A 283 -24.85 -5.76 -7.04
N ASP A 284 -25.02 -7.07 -7.15
CA ASP A 284 -26.29 -7.75 -6.88
C ASP A 284 -26.05 -8.93 -5.93
N THR A 285 -26.49 -8.76 -4.69
CA THR A 285 -26.30 -9.75 -3.63
C THR A 285 -27.16 -11.01 -3.79
N ARG A 286 -28.25 -10.94 -4.56
CA ARG A 286 -29.13 -12.07 -4.86
C ARG A 286 -28.53 -12.95 -5.95
N THR A 287 -27.99 -12.35 -7.00
CA THR A 287 -27.36 -13.09 -8.12
C THR A 287 -25.86 -13.30 -7.94
N ARG A 288 -25.25 -12.66 -6.93
CA ARG A 288 -23.79 -12.57 -6.72
C ARG A 288 -23.04 -12.00 -7.94
N LYS A 289 -23.73 -11.19 -8.75
CA LYS A 289 -23.12 -10.56 -9.92
C LYS A 289 -22.14 -9.48 -9.47
N THR A 290 -20.88 -9.63 -9.86
CA THR A 290 -19.84 -8.60 -9.73
C THR A 290 -19.96 -7.56 -10.84
N SER A 291 -19.61 -6.31 -10.55
CA SER A 291 -19.42 -5.32 -11.59
C SER A 291 -18.06 -5.47 -12.22
N LYS A 292 -18.00 -5.41 -13.56
CA LYS A 292 -16.73 -5.27 -14.25
C LYS A 292 -16.29 -3.81 -14.33
N GLU A 293 -17.22 -2.87 -14.25
CA GLU A 293 -16.95 -1.43 -14.18
C GLU A 293 -16.77 -0.98 -12.73
N LEU A 294 -15.81 -0.08 -12.48
CA LEU A 294 -15.51 0.45 -11.15
C LEU A 294 -16.75 1.15 -10.57
N GLN A 295 -17.14 0.74 -9.37
CA GLN A 295 -18.26 1.32 -8.63
C GLN A 295 -17.77 2.23 -7.51
N LYS A 296 -18.63 3.17 -7.12
CA LYS A 296 -18.46 3.99 -5.92
C LYS A 296 -19.75 4.07 -5.12
N VAL A 297 -19.62 4.12 -3.79
CA VAL A 297 -20.74 4.29 -2.87
C VAL A 297 -20.35 5.17 -1.70
N SER A 298 -21.27 6.02 -1.24
CA SER A 298 -21.09 6.79 -0.01
C SER A 298 -21.72 6.03 1.17
N LEU A 299 -20.94 5.86 2.24
CA LEU A 299 -21.31 5.17 3.47
C LEU A 299 -21.15 6.11 4.68
N SER A 300 -21.93 5.86 5.73
CA SER A 300 -21.81 6.59 6.99
C SER A 300 -20.74 5.93 7.86
N LEU A 301 -19.89 6.75 8.49
CA LEU A 301 -19.00 6.30 9.55
C LEU A 301 -19.82 5.98 10.80
N LEU A 302 -19.54 4.85 11.43
CA LEU A 302 -20.25 4.40 12.60
C LEU A 302 -19.28 4.20 13.77
N PRO A 303 -19.65 4.61 15.00
CA PRO A 303 -18.88 4.30 16.19
C PRO A 303 -18.67 2.80 16.38
N ASN A 304 -17.48 2.41 16.85
CA ASN A 304 -17.12 0.99 17.00
C ASN A 304 -18.01 0.27 18.01
N ASP A 305 -18.38 0.92 19.11
CA ASP A 305 -19.30 0.39 20.13
C ASP A 305 -20.70 0.13 19.54
N TYR A 306 -21.22 1.08 18.75
CA TYR A 306 -22.49 0.93 18.07
C TYR A 306 -22.47 -0.23 17.07
N CYS A 307 -21.39 -0.37 16.30
CA CYS A 307 -21.24 -1.51 15.38
C CYS A 307 -21.01 -2.83 16.10
N ASP A 308 -20.27 -2.84 17.19
CA ASP A 308 -20.05 -4.02 17.99
C ASP A 308 -21.40 -4.58 18.49
N ASP A 309 -22.31 -3.70 18.91
CA ASP A 309 -23.69 -4.03 19.26
C ASP A 309 -24.50 -4.62 18.11
N LEU A 310 -24.46 -4.00 16.92
CA LEU A 310 -25.13 -4.51 15.72
C LEU A 310 -24.58 -5.87 15.28
N LEU A 311 -23.28 -6.09 15.48
CA LEU A 311 -22.57 -7.29 15.05
C LEU A 311 -22.44 -8.36 16.15
N LYS A 312 -23.04 -8.17 17.34
CA LYS A 312 -23.07 -9.17 18.43
C LYS A 312 -23.47 -10.57 17.95
N ASN A 313 -24.52 -10.63 17.14
CA ASN A 313 -25.10 -11.89 16.63
C ASN A 313 -24.25 -12.58 15.56
N ILE A 314 -23.16 -11.96 15.11
CA ILE A 314 -22.24 -12.54 14.12
C ILE A 314 -20.86 -12.87 14.70
N ARG A 315 -20.62 -12.56 15.98
CA ARG A 315 -19.42 -12.98 16.69
C ARG A 315 -19.27 -14.50 16.59
N ASN A 316 -18.06 -14.93 16.28
CA ASN A 316 -17.72 -16.32 16.08
C ASN A 316 -16.27 -16.54 16.54
N ARG A 317 -15.73 -17.74 16.33
CA ARG A 317 -14.33 -18.07 16.70
C ARG A 317 -13.26 -17.22 15.98
N HIS A 318 -13.62 -16.48 14.94
CA HIS A 318 -12.72 -15.63 14.14
C HIS A 318 -12.88 -14.14 14.44
N PHE A 319 -14.03 -13.71 15.01
CA PHE A 319 -14.33 -12.33 15.38
C PHE A 319 -14.99 -12.28 16.77
N SER A 320 -14.25 -11.74 17.75
CA SER A 320 -14.64 -11.64 19.16
C SER A 320 -15.06 -10.22 19.59
N GLY A 321 -15.27 -9.32 18.64
CA GLY A 321 -15.61 -7.91 18.87
C GLY A 321 -14.58 -6.95 18.26
N PHE A 322 -14.93 -5.67 18.23
CA PHE A 322 -14.09 -4.62 17.64
C PHE A 322 -12.82 -4.35 18.45
N GLN A 323 -11.70 -4.19 17.73
CA GLN A 323 -10.47 -3.61 18.27
C GLN A 323 -10.30 -2.14 17.82
N PRO A 324 -9.50 -1.33 18.51
CA PRO A 324 -9.19 0.04 18.08
C PRO A 324 -8.60 0.11 16.67
N THR A 325 -7.91 -0.94 16.25
CA THR A 325 -7.32 -1.09 14.92
C THR A 325 -8.32 -1.39 13.80
N GLN A 326 -9.61 -1.48 14.14
CA GLN A 326 -10.72 -1.68 13.22
C GLN A 326 -11.64 -0.45 13.24
N MET A 327 -12.41 -0.31 12.18
CA MET A 327 -13.45 0.71 12.05
C MET A 327 -14.66 0.15 11.31
N CYS A 328 -15.76 0.89 11.40
CA CYS A 328 -17.04 0.47 10.88
C CYS A 328 -17.65 1.55 9.98
N ALA A 329 -18.17 1.13 8.84
CA ALA A 329 -18.93 2.01 7.95
C ALA A 329 -20.06 1.23 7.27
N GLY A 330 -21.17 1.91 7.00
CA GLY A 330 -22.30 1.31 6.31
C GLY A 330 -23.50 2.25 6.18
N GLU A 331 -24.53 1.80 5.48
CA GLU A 331 -25.84 2.46 5.44
C GLU A 331 -26.85 1.64 6.24
N LEU A 332 -27.32 2.19 7.36
CA LEU A 332 -28.19 1.46 8.30
C LEU A 332 -29.55 1.12 7.68
N ARG A 333 -30.04 1.95 6.76
CA ARG A 333 -31.28 1.68 6.00
C ARG A 333 -31.14 0.49 5.03
N GLY A 334 -29.94 -0.05 4.86
CA GLY A 334 -29.65 -1.10 3.90
C GLY A 334 -29.64 -0.58 2.46
N GLY A 335 -29.45 -1.49 1.51
CA GLY A 335 -29.38 -1.19 0.08
C GLY A 335 -28.06 -0.58 -0.39
N ARG A 336 -27.09 -0.32 0.52
CA ARG A 336 -25.74 0.18 0.20
C ARG A 336 -24.70 -0.41 1.13
N ASP A 337 -23.63 -0.97 0.59
CA ASP A 337 -22.50 -1.52 1.35
C ASP A 337 -21.33 -1.84 0.42
N THR A 338 -20.13 -2.03 0.97
CA THR A 338 -19.05 -2.75 0.29
C THR A 338 -19.38 -4.23 0.24
N CYS A 339 -19.10 -4.89 -0.89
CA CYS A 339 -19.47 -6.29 -1.05
C CYS A 339 -18.29 -7.19 -1.44
N GLN A 340 -18.58 -8.49 -1.56
CA GLN A 340 -17.65 -9.51 -2.04
C GLN A 340 -16.97 -9.03 -3.33
N GLY A 341 -15.63 -9.08 -3.41
CA GLY A 341 -14.85 -8.54 -4.54
C GLY A 341 -14.37 -7.09 -4.36
N ASP A 342 -14.79 -6.39 -3.29
CA ASP A 342 -14.14 -5.15 -2.81
C ASP A 342 -13.13 -5.41 -1.69
N SER A 343 -12.85 -6.68 -1.38
CA SER A 343 -11.86 -7.08 -0.37
C SER A 343 -10.51 -6.40 -0.61
N GLY A 344 -9.96 -5.75 0.40
CA GLY A 344 -8.71 -4.98 0.28
C GLY A 344 -8.83 -3.60 -0.36
N SER A 345 -9.97 -3.25 -0.97
CA SER A 345 -10.21 -1.93 -1.56
C SER A 345 -10.27 -0.82 -0.51
N PRO A 346 -9.98 0.45 -0.88
CA PRO A 346 -10.00 1.57 0.04
C PRO A 346 -11.39 1.94 0.51
N LEU A 347 -11.43 2.32 1.78
CA LEU A 347 -12.39 3.26 2.33
C LEU A 347 -11.70 4.61 2.47
N GLN A 348 -12.30 5.67 1.91
CA GLN A 348 -11.58 6.92 1.68
C GLN A 348 -12.44 8.17 1.88
N VAL A 349 -11.77 9.29 2.15
CA VAL A 349 -12.34 10.64 2.19
C VAL A 349 -11.59 11.55 1.22
N VAL A 350 -12.25 12.63 0.79
CA VAL A 350 -11.62 13.65 -0.03
C VAL A 350 -11.06 14.76 0.86
N SER A 351 -9.86 15.22 0.52
CA SER A 351 -9.23 16.35 1.20
C SER A 351 -10.14 17.58 1.16
N LYS A 352 -10.26 18.27 2.29
CA LYS A 352 -11.01 19.53 2.40
C LYS A 352 -10.36 20.66 1.60
N ASP A 353 -9.03 20.60 1.45
CA ASP A 353 -8.25 21.64 0.80
C ASP A 353 -8.05 21.40 -0.70
N ASN A 354 -8.11 20.13 -1.15
CA ASN A 354 -7.93 19.78 -2.56
C ASN A 354 -8.78 18.57 -2.96
N SER A 355 -9.83 18.80 -3.74
CA SER A 355 -10.76 17.74 -4.16
C SER A 355 -10.14 16.62 -5.01
N CYS A 356 -8.90 16.78 -5.49
CA CYS A 356 -8.15 15.79 -6.26
C CYS A 356 -7.30 14.84 -5.38
N ILE A 357 -7.27 15.09 -4.07
CA ILE A 357 -6.50 14.32 -3.10
C ILE A 357 -7.46 13.47 -2.28
N PHE A 358 -7.20 12.17 -2.26
CA PHE A 358 -7.95 11.20 -1.48
C PHE A 358 -7.08 10.72 -0.33
N TYR A 359 -7.70 10.58 0.84
CA TYR A 359 -7.10 9.95 2.00
C TYR A 359 -7.74 8.58 2.24
N VAL A 360 -6.92 7.53 2.26
CA VAL A 360 -7.35 6.19 2.66
C VAL A 360 -7.45 6.18 4.18
N VAL A 361 -8.68 6.02 4.67
CA VAL A 361 -8.99 5.94 6.11
C VAL A 361 -9.10 4.49 6.57
N GLY A 362 -9.45 3.57 5.68
CA GLY A 362 -9.57 2.16 5.99
C GLY A 362 -9.37 1.24 4.78
N VAL A 363 -9.19 -0.04 5.08
CA VAL A 363 -9.05 -1.13 4.10
C VAL A 363 -10.20 -2.12 4.31
N THR A 364 -10.90 -2.47 3.26
CA THR A 364 -12.06 -3.39 3.33
C THR A 364 -11.62 -4.76 3.80
N SER A 365 -12.10 -5.20 4.97
CA SER A 365 -11.68 -6.45 5.61
C SER A 365 -12.75 -7.53 5.47
N PHE A 366 -13.88 -7.41 6.16
CA PHE A 366 -14.96 -8.41 6.06
C PHE A 366 -16.35 -7.83 6.28
N GLY A 367 -17.34 -8.55 5.75
CA GLY A 367 -18.77 -8.29 5.93
C GLY A 367 -19.56 -9.56 5.66
N LYS A 368 -20.67 -9.77 6.37
CA LYS A 368 -21.41 -11.05 6.30
C LYS A 368 -22.31 -11.13 5.06
N LYS A 369 -23.11 -10.09 4.83
CA LYS A 369 -24.08 -9.98 3.74
C LYS A 369 -24.15 -8.52 3.36
N CYS A 370 -23.79 -8.22 2.13
CA CYS A 370 -23.67 -6.86 1.69
C CYS A 370 -25.05 -6.21 1.60
N ALA A 371 -25.11 -4.93 1.95
CA ALA A 371 -26.27 -4.06 1.76
C ALA A 371 -27.52 -4.53 2.51
N GLU A 372 -27.38 -5.41 3.51
CA GLU A 372 -28.47 -5.77 4.41
C GLU A 372 -28.65 -4.68 5.47
N SER A 373 -29.90 -4.27 5.71
CA SER A 373 -30.19 -3.26 6.72
C SER A 373 -29.66 -3.68 8.10
N GLY A 374 -29.02 -2.74 8.81
CA GLY A 374 -28.45 -2.96 10.13
C GLY A 374 -27.20 -3.84 10.17
N ARG A 375 -26.55 -4.12 9.02
CA ARG A 375 -25.30 -4.89 8.96
C ARG A 375 -24.19 -4.10 8.28
N PRO A 376 -23.46 -3.26 9.02
CA PRO A 376 -22.33 -2.54 8.46
C PRO A 376 -21.13 -3.46 8.20
N ALA A 377 -20.21 -3.00 7.35
CA ALA A 377 -18.95 -3.68 7.06
C ALA A 377 -17.84 -3.25 8.01
N VAL A 378 -16.87 -4.15 8.20
CA VAL A 378 -15.70 -3.94 9.04
C VAL A 378 -14.46 -3.70 8.18
N TYR A 379 -13.71 -2.67 8.54
CA TYR A 379 -12.52 -2.22 7.84
C TYR A 379 -11.34 -2.17 8.81
N THR A 380 -10.15 -2.40 8.29
CA THR A 380 -8.90 -2.15 9.02
C THR A 380 -8.62 -0.64 9.01
N ARG A 381 -8.39 -0.03 10.19
CA ARG A 381 -8.18 1.42 10.36
C ARG A 381 -6.75 1.81 10.00
N ILE A 382 -6.54 2.59 8.93
CA ILE A 382 -5.20 2.95 8.45
C ILE A 382 -4.37 3.68 9.51
N SER A 383 -4.96 4.61 10.26
CA SER A 383 -4.22 5.41 11.25
C SER A 383 -3.56 4.57 12.35
N SER A 384 -4.04 3.34 12.59
CA SER A 384 -3.42 2.41 13.55
C SER A 384 -2.18 1.69 13.01
N TYR A 385 -1.92 1.73 11.70
CA TYR A 385 -0.82 1.01 11.06
C TYR A 385 0.18 1.93 10.35
N VAL A 386 0.03 3.26 10.45
CA VAL A 386 0.91 4.20 9.76
C VAL A 386 2.38 3.96 10.10
N ASP A 387 2.71 3.74 11.37
CA ASP A 387 4.10 3.46 11.80
C ASP A 387 4.67 2.21 11.10
N TRP A 388 3.88 1.13 10.99
CA TRP A 388 4.28 -0.07 10.28
C TRP A 388 4.40 0.18 8.77
N ILE A 389 3.44 0.89 8.18
CA ILE A 389 3.46 1.22 6.75
C ILE A 389 4.70 2.04 6.41
N GLU A 390 4.99 3.10 7.18
CA GLU A 390 6.17 3.95 6.98
C GLU A 390 7.46 3.14 7.08
N SER A 391 7.57 2.23 8.06
CA SER A 391 8.76 1.39 8.24
C SER A 391 9.07 0.46 7.05
N VAL A 392 8.06 0.10 6.25
CA VAL A 392 8.19 -0.79 5.10
C VAL A 392 8.31 -0.01 3.79
N VAL A 393 7.50 1.04 3.61
CA VAL A 393 7.38 1.77 2.34
C VAL A 393 8.50 2.80 2.17
N TRP A 394 8.92 3.45 3.25
CA TRP A 394 9.97 4.48 3.25
C TRP A 394 11.03 4.22 4.32
N PRO A 395 11.74 3.07 4.26
CA PRO A 395 12.74 2.73 5.25
C PRO A 395 13.89 3.75 5.20
N GLY A 396 14.12 4.47 6.31
CA GLY A 396 15.24 5.40 6.47
C GLY A 396 14.94 6.87 6.13
N GLU A 397 13.68 7.24 5.93
CA GLU A 397 13.22 8.63 5.74
C GLU A 397 12.72 9.32 7.01
#